data_AF-A0A9E2VWX4-F1
#
_entry.id   AF-A0A9E2VWX4-F1
#
_cell.length_a   1.000
_cell.length_b   1.000
_cell.length_c   1.000
_cell.angle_alpha   90.00
_cell.angle_beta   90.00
_cell.angle_gamma   90.00
#
_symmetry.space_group_name_H-M   'P 1'
#
loop_
_entity.id
_entity.type
_entity.pdbx_description
1 polymer ?
#
loop_
_entity_poly.entity_id
_entity_poly.type
_entity_poly.pdbx_seq_one_letter_code
_entity_poly.pdbx_strand_id
1 'polypeptide(L)'
;MADVFVSYARSDKSRVAPLVAALEAKGWSVWWDPEINPGQEFDDQIDAEINAAKAVLVVWTPTSVVSRWVRGEAREAAERGILVPVRFEQAKLPMDVRAIHTTDLDDWHENPASAPMQECLRALTAMIAHTQAAQSTKAASVSPAAPSARDSVRFSICVLPFTNMSGEPEQEYFSDGITEDIITDLSKVSALRIISRNSAFQYKGKNVDTPKVARELKVSHVLEGSVRKAGGRVRISAQLVDSESNGHVWAERYDRDANDIFAIQDEISQAIVKALRLRLLPEEKKAIERRGTDSAEAYNLYLMARQTYVTSQEQDERSAQAIVRLCKRATDIDPRYAQAWALMAAGYRQWFEAERGKSKDGMAAVERALTLDPNLAEAHAVKAQLLQIEGELDAAKAEAAIALKLDPESYEVNRAAGRLHYQLKRFDDAIRYYEKAAALMEADINSQFMLISCYTTVGDAAGTRRASELTLKRVEAVLAHDPNNCTAIAYSVTALAALGEAERAKARMERALLIDPDNFNMRYNFACMLSVRLKDKDAALDMLAPLFETISDAFLPYAKADPDFELLHDYPRWQTMVAAAEKRLAVAKDSATPPGRSTDAKG
;
A
#
# COMPACT_ATOMS: atom_id res chain seq x y z
N MET A 1 14.61 -19.65 -29.22
CA MET A 1 15.29 -19.48 -27.92
C MET A 1 16.44 -20.45 -27.88
N ALA A 2 17.65 -19.94 -27.76
CA ALA A 2 18.84 -20.78 -27.71
C ALA A 2 19.00 -21.47 -26.34
N ASP A 3 19.59 -22.65 -26.35
CA ASP A 3 20.00 -23.35 -25.13
C ASP A 3 21.22 -22.67 -24.51
N VAL A 4 22.16 -22.23 -25.35
CA VAL A 4 23.39 -21.55 -24.93
C VAL A 4 23.53 -20.21 -25.63
N PHE A 5 23.72 -19.15 -24.85
CA PHE A 5 24.18 -17.85 -25.36
C PHE A 5 25.70 -17.78 -25.23
N VAL A 6 26.41 -17.38 -26.28
CA VAL A 6 27.88 -17.26 -26.26
C VAL A 6 28.29 -15.79 -26.30
N SER A 7 28.84 -15.31 -25.19
CA SER A 7 29.37 -13.96 -25.02
C SER A 7 30.88 -13.93 -25.28
N TYR A 8 31.32 -13.08 -26.20
CA TYR A 8 32.72 -12.94 -26.58
C TYR A 8 33.00 -11.56 -27.22
N ALA A 9 34.28 -11.16 -27.29
CA ALA A 9 34.65 -9.97 -28.05
C ALA A 9 34.66 -10.27 -29.54
N ARG A 10 34.02 -9.45 -30.38
CA ARG A 10 33.91 -9.68 -31.84
C ARG A 10 35.24 -9.96 -32.54
N SER A 11 36.34 -9.37 -32.07
CA SER A 11 37.70 -9.63 -32.58
C SER A 11 38.13 -11.10 -32.48
N ASP A 12 37.49 -11.87 -31.60
CA ASP A 12 37.84 -13.26 -31.29
C ASP A 12 36.92 -14.27 -31.99
N LYS A 13 36.08 -13.81 -32.92
CA LYS A 13 35.09 -14.66 -33.63
C LYS A 13 35.69 -15.93 -34.21
N SER A 14 36.85 -15.83 -34.86
CA SER A 14 37.54 -17.00 -35.46
C SER A 14 37.93 -18.05 -34.42
N ARG A 15 38.18 -17.65 -33.18
CA ARG A 15 38.54 -18.52 -32.06
C ARG A 15 37.31 -19.15 -31.39
N VAL A 16 36.20 -18.41 -31.37
CA VAL A 16 34.94 -18.86 -30.77
C VAL A 16 34.16 -19.78 -31.73
N ALA A 17 34.36 -19.66 -33.04
CA ALA A 17 33.63 -20.46 -34.03
C ALA A 17 33.77 -21.99 -33.85
N PRO A 18 34.98 -22.56 -33.63
CA PRO A 18 35.11 -24.00 -33.38
C PRO A 18 34.45 -24.43 -32.07
N LEU A 19 34.46 -23.55 -31.05
CA LEU A 19 33.80 -23.80 -29.77
C LEU A 19 32.29 -23.90 -29.97
N VAL A 20 31.69 -22.98 -30.74
CA VAL A 20 30.26 -23.02 -31.05
C VAL A 20 29.90 -24.26 -31.86
N ALA A 21 30.68 -24.63 -32.88
CA ALA A 21 30.45 -25.85 -33.65
C ALA A 21 30.44 -27.11 -32.77
N ALA A 22 31.29 -27.16 -31.74
CA ALA A 22 31.30 -28.26 -30.78
C ALA A 22 30.07 -28.28 -29.84
N LEU A 23 29.51 -27.13 -29.49
CA LEU A 23 28.25 -27.03 -28.75
C LEU A 23 27.04 -27.46 -29.61
N GLU A 24 26.99 -27.03 -30.86
CA GLU A 24 25.95 -27.43 -31.81
C GLU A 24 26.00 -28.93 -32.11
N ALA A 25 27.21 -29.50 -32.26
CA ALA A 25 27.40 -30.95 -32.42
C ALA A 25 26.94 -31.76 -31.20
N LYS A 26 26.83 -31.13 -30.02
CA LYS A 26 26.23 -31.73 -28.82
C LYS A 26 24.71 -31.75 -28.85
N GLY A 27 24.08 -31.06 -29.80
CA GLY A 27 22.64 -30.95 -30.00
C GLY A 27 22.00 -29.74 -29.34
N TRP A 28 22.78 -28.74 -28.91
CA TRP A 28 22.26 -27.50 -28.34
C TRP A 28 22.07 -26.43 -29.40
N SER A 29 20.98 -25.68 -29.29
CA SER A 29 20.80 -24.44 -30.05
C SER A 29 21.68 -23.34 -29.44
N VAL A 30 22.50 -22.69 -30.27
CA VAL A 30 23.49 -21.70 -29.80
C VAL A 30 23.18 -20.35 -30.41
N TRP A 31 23.11 -19.32 -29.57
CA TRP A 31 23.02 -17.94 -30.00
C TRP A 31 24.39 -17.29 -29.94
N TRP A 32 24.88 -16.83 -31.09
CA TRP A 32 26.10 -16.07 -31.23
C TRP A 32 26.04 -15.26 -32.55
N ASP A 33 26.35 -13.95 -32.48
CA ASP A 33 26.54 -13.06 -33.63
C ASP A 33 25.51 -13.15 -34.79
N PRO A 34 24.22 -12.82 -34.56
CA PRO A 34 23.23 -12.82 -35.62
C PRO A 34 23.36 -11.60 -36.56
N GLU A 35 23.06 -11.80 -37.85
CA GLU A 35 22.74 -10.70 -38.77
C GLU A 35 21.42 -10.05 -38.33
N ILE A 36 21.48 -8.81 -37.84
CA ILE A 36 20.29 -8.07 -37.39
C ILE A 36 19.63 -7.36 -38.58
N ASN A 37 18.31 -7.47 -38.68
CA ASN A 37 17.52 -6.77 -39.70
C ASN A 37 17.54 -5.25 -39.45
N PRO A 38 17.65 -4.41 -40.50
CA PRO A 38 17.63 -2.95 -40.34
C PRO A 38 16.34 -2.47 -39.66
N GLY A 39 16.46 -1.80 -38.50
CA GLY A 39 15.34 -1.16 -37.79
C GLY A 39 15.02 -1.66 -36.37
N GLN A 40 15.70 -2.70 -35.87
CA GLN A 40 15.66 -3.08 -34.44
C GLN A 40 16.88 -2.49 -33.70
N GLU A 41 16.66 -1.97 -32.49
CA GLU A 41 17.76 -1.52 -31.63
C GLU A 41 18.59 -2.73 -31.17
N PHE A 42 19.92 -2.58 -31.23
CA PHE A 42 20.90 -3.66 -31.04
C PHE A 42 20.84 -4.29 -29.64
N ASP A 43 20.39 -3.53 -28.64
CA ASP A 43 20.45 -3.88 -27.22
C ASP A 43 19.24 -4.73 -26.80
N ASP A 44 18.03 -4.42 -27.30
CA ASP A 44 16.79 -5.13 -26.93
C ASP A 44 16.79 -6.62 -27.32
N GLN A 45 17.41 -6.96 -28.44
CA GLN A 45 17.49 -8.35 -28.91
C GLN A 45 18.50 -9.18 -28.11
N ILE A 46 19.63 -8.58 -27.73
CA ILE A 46 20.64 -9.23 -26.89
C ILE A 46 20.05 -9.52 -25.52
N ASP A 47 19.39 -8.52 -24.92
CA ASP A 47 18.75 -8.66 -23.62
C ASP A 47 17.67 -9.75 -23.68
N ALA A 48 16.85 -9.79 -24.73
CA ALA A 48 15.83 -10.84 -24.90
C ALA A 48 16.44 -12.25 -25.00
N GLU A 49 17.54 -12.41 -25.74
CA GLU A 49 18.17 -13.72 -25.97
C GLU A 49 19.01 -14.18 -24.77
N ILE A 50 19.71 -13.28 -24.09
CA ILE A 50 20.34 -13.57 -22.79
C ILE A 50 19.27 -14.00 -21.80
N ASN A 51 18.15 -13.28 -21.70
CA ASN A 51 17.04 -13.64 -20.81
C ASN A 51 16.41 -15.00 -21.14
N ALA A 52 16.37 -15.37 -22.42
CA ALA A 52 15.82 -16.66 -22.87
C ALA A 52 16.80 -17.83 -22.72
N ALA A 53 18.11 -17.59 -22.67
CA ALA A 53 19.13 -18.63 -22.65
C ALA A 53 19.11 -19.49 -21.38
N LYS A 54 19.40 -20.78 -21.54
CA LYS A 54 19.44 -21.74 -20.41
C LYS A 54 20.82 -21.78 -19.73
N ALA A 55 21.86 -21.44 -20.48
CA ALA A 55 23.22 -21.20 -19.99
C ALA A 55 23.89 -20.08 -20.80
N VAL A 56 24.78 -19.33 -20.18
CA VAL A 56 25.58 -18.30 -20.85
C VAL A 56 27.05 -18.67 -20.76
N LEU A 57 27.66 -18.98 -21.91
CA LEU A 57 29.08 -19.25 -22.04
C LEU A 57 29.82 -17.94 -22.28
N VAL A 58 30.64 -17.50 -21.33
CA VAL A 58 31.47 -16.29 -21.51
C VAL A 58 32.90 -16.69 -21.81
N VAL A 59 33.42 -16.20 -22.94
CA VAL A 59 34.78 -16.47 -23.40
C VAL A 59 35.70 -15.32 -23.00
N TRP A 60 36.58 -15.57 -22.03
CA TRP A 60 37.58 -14.62 -21.56
C TRP A 60 38.89 -14.70 -22.34
N THR A 61 39.25 -13.61 -23.00
CA THR A 61 40.49 -13.38 -23.73
C THR A 61 41.08 -12.05 -23.27
N PRO A 62 42.34 -11.72 -23.60
CA PRO A 62 42.89 -10.39 -23.30
C PRO A 62 42.04 -9.23 -23.85
N THR A 63 41.33 -9.47 -24.96
CA THR A 63 40.41 -8.53 -25.63
C THR A 63 39.04 -8.47 -24.96
N SER A 64 38.46 -9.60 -24.56
CA SER A 64 37.12 -9.62 -23.96
C SER A 64 37.10 -9.17 -22.49
N VAL A 65 38.20 -9.35 -21.75
CA VAL A 65 38.36 -8.85 -20.37
C VAL A 65 38.18 -7.33 -20.27
N VAL A 66 38.51 -6.58 -21.32
CA VAL A 66 38.36 -5.11 -21.36
C VAL A 66 37.07 -4.65 -22.05
N SER A 67 36.29 -5.58 -22.61
CA SER A 67 35.02 -5.25 -23.27
C SER A 67 33.93 -4.95 -22.25
N ARG A 68 33.39 -3.72 -22.29
CA ARG A 68 32.26 -3.32 -21.42
C ARG A 68 31.03 -4.21 -21.61
N TRP A 69 30.82 -4.69 -22.83
CA TRP A 69 29.68 -5.50 -23.23
C TRP A 69 29.79 -6.91 -22.65
N VAL A 70 30.90 -7.60 -22.91
CA VAL A 70 31.14 -8.96 -22.38
C VAL A 70 31.10 -8.96 -20.85
N ARG A 71 31.60 -7.90 -20.20
CA ARG A 71 31.50 -7.76 -18.73
C ARG A 71 30.07 -7.55 -18.24
N GLY A 72 29.24 -6.80 -18.98
CA GLY A 72 27.82 -6.64 -18.68
C GLY A 72 27.08 -7.96 -18.77
N GLU A 73 27.24 -8.67 -19.89
CA GLU A 73 26.61 -9.97 -20.15
C GLU A 73 27.05 -11.04 -19.13
N ALA A 74 28.35 -11.06 -18.79
CA ALA A 74 28.88 -11.96 -17.77
C ALA A 74 28.32 -11.67 -16.38
N ARG A 75 28.18 -10.39 -16.02
CA ARG A 75 27.61 -9.99 -14.74
C ARG A 75 26.14 -10.41 -14.64
N GLU A 76 25.36 -10.15 -15.68
CA GLU A 76 23.95 -10.55 -15.71
C GLU A 76 23.78 -12.07 -15.63
N ALA A 77 24.60 -12.82 -16.37
CA ALA A 77 24.62 -14.28 -16.29
C ALA A 77 25.03 -14.80 -14.91
N ALA A 78 25.98 -14.13 -14.23
CA ALA A 78 26.43 -14.48 -12.89
C ALA A 78 25.34 -14.21 -11.84
N GLU A 79 24.68 -13.05 -11.91
CA GLU A 79 23.54 -12.70 -11.05
C GLU A 79 22.38 -13.71 -11.19
N ARG A 80 22.18 -14.24 -12.40
CA ARG A 80 21.19 -15.28 -12.70
C ARG A 80 21.65 -16.71 -12.38
N GLY A 81 22.92 -16.90 -11.99
CA GLY A 81 23.48 -18.20 -11.70
C GLY A 81 23.59 -19.14 -12.91
N ILE A 82 23.56 -18.61 -14.14
CA ILE A 82 23.64 -19.39 -15.40
C ILE A 82 24.95 -19.21 -16.16
N LEU A 83 25.92 -18.52 -15.55
CA LEU A 83 27.22 -18.25 -16.14
C LEU A 83 28.12 -19.51 -16.13
N VAL A 84 28.65 -19.84 -17.31
CA VAL A 84 29.75 -20.78 -17.48
C VAL A 84 30.95 -20.02 -18.07
N PRO A 85 31.96 -19.66 -17.27
CA PRO A 85 33.11 -18.93 -17.78
C PRO A 85 34.18 -19.89 -18.32
N VAL A 86 34.73 -19.55 -19.49
CA VAL A 86 35.94 -20.18 -20.05
C VAL A 86 36.97 -19.11 -20.35
N ARG A 87 38.26 -19.49 -20.40
CA ARG A 87 39.32 -18.56 -20.75
C ARG A 87 40.30 -19.12 -21.76
N PHE A 88 40.91 -18.21 -22.50
CA PHE A 88 42.08 -18.42 -23.34
C PHE A 88 43.19 -17.45 -22.93
N GLU A 89 44.42 -17.79 -23.32
CA GLU A 89 45.68 -17.08 -23.12
C GLU A 89 45.89 -16.67 -21.66
N GLN A 90 45.47 -17.53 -20.74
CA GLN A 90 45.47 -17.26 -19.30
C GLN A 90 44.90 -15.87 -18.95
N ALA A 91 43.87 -15.43 -19.67
CA ALA A 91 43.31 -14.09 -19.51
C ALA A 91 42.99 -13.76 -18.05
N LYS A 92 43.40 -12.57 -17.61
CA LYS A 92 43.24 -12.12 -16.22
C LYS A 92 41.77 -11.77 -15.95
N LEU A 93 41.06 -12.73 -15.35
CA LEU A 93 39.63 -12.61 -15.10
C LEU A 93 39.27 -11.36 -14.24
N PRO A 94 38.16 -10.69 -14.58
CA PRO A 94 37.55 -9.65 -13.73
C PRO A 94 37.26 -10.17 -12.32
N MET A 95 37.34 -9.29 -11.31
CA MET A 95 37.21 -9.68 -9.89
C MET A 95 35.88 -10.36 -9.56
N ASP A 96 34.82 -9.91 -10.22
CA ASP A 96 33.43 -10.37 -10.16
C ASP A 96 33.24 -11.82 -10.63
N VAL A 97 34.16 -12.36 -11.44
CA VAL A 97 34.06 -13.73 -11.99
C VAL A 97 35.07 -14.69 -11.33
N ARG A 98 36.04 -14.18 -10.57
CA ARG A 98 37.07 -15.02 -9.91
C ARG A 98 36.54 -15.99 -8.86
N ALA A 99 35.33 -15.75 -8.34
CA ALA A 99 34.67 -16.65 -7.41
C ALA A 99 34.02 -17.87 -8.10
N ILE A 100 33.94 -17.88 -9.44
CA ILE A 100 33.32 -18.93 -10.25
C ILE A 100 34.43 -19.74 -10.92
N HIS A 101 34.31 -21.07 -10.83
CA HIS A 101 35.25 -21.98 -11.49
C HIS A 101 35.27 -21.73 -13.01
N THR A 102 36.44 -21.39 -13.55
CA THR A 102 36.63 -21.05 -14.97
C THR A 102 37.50 -22.09 -15.63
N THR A 103 37.02 -22.67 -16.73
CA THR A 103 37.77 -23.68 -17.49
C THR A 103 38.78 -23.01 -18.43
N ASP A 104 40.03 -23.50 -18.40
CA ASP A 104 41.10 -23.02 -19.28
C ASP A 104 41.13 -23.83 -20.58
N LEU A 105 40.92 -23.18 -21.72
CA LEU A 105 40.82 -23.84 -23.02
C LEU A 105 42.11 -23.70 -23.86
N ASP A 106 43.24 -23.27 -23.28
CA ASP A 106 44.48 -23.07 -24.05
C ASP A 106 44.99 -24.34 -24.76
N ASP A 107 44.82 -25.51 -24.14
CA ASP A 107 45.31 -26.80 -24.67
C ASP A 107 44.22 -27.67 -25.30
N TRP A 108 43.06 -27.09 -25.67
CA TRP A 108 41.94 -27.88 -26.19
C TRP A 108 42.12 -28.32 -27.66
N HIS A 109 43.00 -27.63 -28.41
CA HIS A 109 43.35 -27.91 -29.81
C HIS A 109 42.17 -28.16 -30.75
N GLU A 110 41.03 -27.49 -30.53
CA GLU A 110 39.78 -27.68 -31.29
C GLU A 110 39.29 -29.14 -31.30
N ASN A 111 39.73 -29.94 -30.33
CA ASN A 111 39.34 -31.32 -30.17
C ASN A 111 38.20 -31.40 -29.13
N PRO A 112 36.96 -31.74 -29.54
CA PRO A 112 35.84 -31.87 -28.61
C PRO A 112 36.07 -32.93 -27.52
N ALA A 113 36.96 -33.91 -27.76
CA ALA A 113 37.31 -34.95 -26.80
C ALA A 113 38.43 -34.53 -25.80
N SER A 114 39.01 -33.34 -25.95
CA SER A 114 40.02 -32.83 -25.01
C SER A 114 39.46 -32.68 -23.60
N ALA A 115 40.29 -32.90 -22.58
CA ALA A 115 39.87 -32.81 -21.18
C ALA A 115 39.26 -31.44 -20.81
N PRO A 116 39.84 -30.29 -21.23
CA PRO A 116 39.25 -28.98 -20.98
C PRO A 116 37.89 -28.79 -21.65
N MET A 117 37.73 -29.27 -22.89
CA MET A 117 36.46 -29.13 -23.59
C MET A 117 35.38 -30.02 -22.99
N GLN A 118 35.72 -31.24 -22.56
CA GLN A 118 34.80 -32.12 -21.85
C GLN A 118 34.36 -31.54 -20.49
N GLU A 119 35.22 -30.77 -19.83
CA GLU A 119 34.86 -30.04 -18.61
C GLU A 119 33.86 -28.91 -18.89
N CYS A 120 34.12 -28.09 -19.90
CA CYS A 120 33.19 -27.04 -20.37
C CYS A 120 31.82 -27.63 -20.73
N LEU A 121 31.79 -28.71 -21.52
CA LEU A 121 30.56 -29.40 -21.89
C LEU A 121 29.80 -29.98 -20.69
N ARG A 122 30.50 -30.50 -19.68
CA ARG A 122 29.85 -30.96 -18.44
C ARG A 122 29.23 -29.81 -17.66
N ALA A 123 29.94 -28.69 -17.54
CA ALA A 123 29.42 -27.49 -16.86
C ALA A 123 28.16 -26.96 -17.57
N LEU A 124 28.18 -26.86 -18.90
CA LEU A 124 27.01 -26.44 -19.68
C LEU A 124 25.86 -27.45 -19.58
N THR A 125 26.14 -28.75 -19.61
CA THR A 125 25.10 -29.79 -19.44
C THR A 125 24.41 -29.67 -18.08
N ALA A 126 25.19 -29.50 -17.01
CA ALA A 126 24.65 -29.33 -15.67
C ALA A 126 23.82 -28.03 -15.55
N MET A 127 24.31 -26.95 -16.16
CA MET A 127 23.62 -25.65 -16.14
C MET A 127 22.29 -25.70 -16.89
N ILE A 128 22.30 -26.22 -18.12
CA ILE A 128 21.09 -26.38 -18.94
C ILE A 128 20.08 -27.29 -18.23
N ALA A 129 20.52 -28.41 -17.65
CA ALA A 129 19.63 -29.31 -16.91
C ALA A 129 19.03 -28.63 -15.66
N HIS A 130 19.83 -27.85 -14.93
CA HIS A 130 19.35 -27.09 -13.76
C HIS A 130 18.30 -26.05 -14.17
N THR A 131 18.56 -25.28 -15.22
CA THR A 131 17.64 -24.27 -15.74
C THR A 131 16.36 -24.89 -16.31
N GLN A 132 16.45 -26.03 -17.01
CA GLN A 132 15.28 -26.76 -17.50
C GLN A 132 14.44 -27.34 -16.36
N ALA A 133 15.08 -27.90 -15.31
CA ALA A 133 14.40 -28.37 -14.12
C ALA A 133 13.68 -27.22 -13.38
N ALA A 134 14.31 -26.05 -13.28
CA ALA A 134 13.71 -24.85 -12.70
C ALA A 134 12.53 -24.30 -13.55
N GLN A 135 12.61 -24.36 -14.88
CA GLN A 135 11.55 -23.90 -15.77
C GLN A 135 10.36 -24.87 -15.82
N SER A 136 10.60 -26.19 -15.78
CA SER A 136 9.56 -27.22 -15.76
C SER A 136 8.83 -27.31 -14.41
N THR A 137 9.50 -27.06 -13.29
CA THR A 137 8.84 -26.89 -11.98
C THR A 137 7.98 -25.62 -11.91
N LYS A 138 8.34 -24.57 -12.66
CA LYS A 138 7.57 -23.32 -12.77
C LYS A 138 6.30 -23.46 -13.64
N ALA A 139 6.29 -24.38 -14.62
CA ALA A 139 5.15 -24.63 -15.50
C ALA A 139 4.13 -25.65 -14.93
N ALA A 140 4.55 -26.56 -14.05
CA ALA A 140 3.69 -27.60 -13.46
C ALA A 140 2.97 -27.18 -12.16
N SER A 141 3.18 -25.95 -11.67
CA SER A 141 2.63 -25.48 -10.39
C SER A 141 1.71 -24.26 -10.55
N VAL A 142 0.58 -24.44 -11.25
CA VAL A 142 -0.60 -23.58 -11.06
C VAL A 142 -1.33 -24.03 -9.79
N SER A 143 -0.71 -23.72 -8.64
CA SER A 143 -1.33 -23.58 -7.32
C SER A 143 -0.22 -23.11 -6.36
N PRO A 144 -0.29 -21.89 -5.80
CA PRO A 144 0.86 -21.28 -5.14
C PRO A 144 1.01 -21.82 -3.71
N ALA A 145 1.93 -22.75 -3.52
CA ALA A 145 2.68 -22.85 -2.28
C ALA A 145 4.07 -22.27 -2.55
N ALA A 146 4.30 -21.06 -2.05
CA ALA A 146 5.60 -20.41 -2.04
C ALA A 146 6.66 -21.35 -1.43
N PRO A 147 7.94 -21.28 -1.88
CA PRO A 147 9.01 -21.88 -1.08
C PRO A 147 8.91 -21.29 0.32
N SER A 148 8.94 -22.15 1.34
CA SER A 148 8.80 -21.71 2.71
C SER A 148 9.89 -20.69 3.02
N ALA A 149 9.49 -19.43 3.19
CA ALA A 149 10.28 -18.34 3.78
C ALA A 149 10.72 -18.63 5.23
N ARG A 150 10.65 -19.89 5.68
CA ARG A 150 11.06 -20.32 7.02
C ARG A 150 12.54 -20.66 7.12
N ASP A 151 13.24 -20.83 6.00
CA ASP A 151 14.68 -21.15 6.01
C ASP A 151 15.59 -19.93 5.81
N SER A 152 15.05 -18.76 5.45
CA SER A 152 15.81 -17.50 5.30
C SER A 152 15.65 -16.53 6.49
N VAL A 153 14.59 -16.67 7.29
CA VAL A 153 14.35 -15.80 8.44
C VAL A 153 15.17 -16.27 9.64
N ARG A 154 16.18 -15.49 10.00
CA ARG A 154 17.05 -15.81 11.14
C ARG A 154 16.57 -15.21 12.45
N PHE A 155 15.96 -14.03 12.38
CA PHE A 155 15.41 -13.34 13.54
C PHE A 155 14.02 -12.79 13.24
N SER A 156 13.17 -12.79 14.26
CA SER A 156 11.88 -12.12 14.25
C SER A 156 11.87 -10.96 15.24
N ILE A 157 11.46 -9.78 14.78
CA ILE A 157 11.52 -8.53 15.57
C ILE A 157 10.14 -7.89 15.63
N CYS A 158 9.72 -7.47 16.83
CA CYS A 158 8.62 -6.53 17.01
C CYS A 158 9.20 -5.14 17.33
N VAL A 159 8.87 -4.14 16.53
CA VAL A 159 9.22 -2.74 16.83
C VAL A 159 8.04 -2.07 17.51
N LEU A 160 8.14 -1.85 18.82
CA LEU A 160 7.10 -1.19 19.60
C LEU A 160 7.02 0.30 19.27
N PRO A 161 5.84 0.94 19.35
CA PRO A 161 5.67 2.38 19.21
C PRO A 161 6.62 3.13 20.14
N PHE A 162 7.45 4.00 19.57
CA PHE A 162 8.37 4.80 20.37
C PHE A 162 7.58 5.77 21.25
N THR A 163 7.94 5.85 22.51
CA THR A 163 7.25 6.71 23.48
C THR A 163 7.58 8.18 23.21
N ASN A 164 6.57 9.02 23.04
CA ASN A 164 6.73 10.47 22.99
C ASN A 164 7.09 11.02 24.38
N MET A 165 8.33 11.49 24.52
CA MET A 165 8.85 12.14 25.72
C MET A 165 9.02 13.66 25.55
N SER A 166 8.37 14.24 24.55
CA SER A 166 8.37 15.68 24.27
C SER A 166 7.39 16.44 25.18
N GLY A 167 6.41 15.76 25.78
CA GLY A 167 5.41 16.36 26.66
C GLY A 167 4.24 17.03 25.91
N GLU A 168 4.25 16.99 24.58
CA GLU A 168 3.23 17.55 23.71
C GLU A 168 2.53 16.41 22.93
N PRO A 169 1.26 16.09 23.23
CA PRO A 169 0.50 15.06 22.52
C PRO A 169 0.38 15.33 21.01
N GLU A 170 0.43 16.60 20.61
CA GLU A 170 0.39 17.00 19.20
C GLU A 170 1.62 16.51 18.42
N GLN A 171 2.72 16.15 19.08
CA GLN A 171 3.92 15.63 18.44
C GLN A 171 3.96 14.10 18.36
N GLU A 172 2.92 13.40 18.80
CA GLU A 172 2.85 11.93 18.81
C GLU A 172 3.01 11.33 17.41
N TYR A 173 2.51 12.02 16.38
CA TYR A 173 2.67 11.60 14.98
C TYR A 173 4.14 11.46 14.57
N PHE A 174 5.03 12.24 15.19
CA PHE A 174 6.45 12.25 14.85
C PHE A 174 7.15 11.00 15.40
N SER A 175 6.85 10.60 16.63
CA SER A 175 7.35 9.34 17.20
C SER A 175 6.78 8.11 16.49
N ASP A 176 5.50 8.18 16.09
CA ASP A 176 4.88 7.12 15.30
C ASP A 176 5.52 6.99 13.93
N GLY A 177 5.75 8.12 13.22
CA GLY A 177 6.42 8.14 11.92
C GLY A 177 7.81 7.50 11.96
N ILE A 178 8.62 7.81 12.98
CA ILE A 178 9.94 7.17 13.16
C ILE A 178 9.81 5.66 13.37
N THR A 179 8.84 5.23 14.18
CA THR A 179 8.61 3.80 14.44
C THR A 179 8.28 3.07 13.14
N GLU A 180 7.42 3.68 12.31
CA GLU A 180 7.02 3.13 11.02
C GLU A 180 8.15 3.04 10.01
N ASP A 181 8.98 4.07 9.93
CA ASP A 181 10.12 4.07 9.02
C ASP A 181 11.13 2.99 9.41
N ILE A 182 11.38 2.80 10.71
CA ILE A 182 12.24 1.71 11.19
C ILE A 182 11.62 0.35 10.85
N ILE A 183 10.32 0.16 11.01
CA ILE A 183 9.62 -1.07 10.59
C ILE A 183 9.80 -1.30 9.09
N THR A 184 9.66 -0.25 8.29
CA THR A 184 9.75 -0.28 6.83
C THR A 184 11.16 -0.58 6.38
N ASP A 185 12.19 -0.02 7.01
CA ASP A 185 13.58 -0.29 6.65
C ASP A 185 14.01 -1.70 7.05
N LEU A 186 13.62 -2.15 8.24
CA LEU A 186 13.94 -3.50 8.69
C LEU A 186 13.18 -4.57 7.90
N SER A 187 12.01 -4.27 7.33
CA SER A 187 11.25 -5.23 6.52
C SER A 187 11.90 -5.51 5.16
N LYS A 188 12.76 -4.59 4.68
CA LYS A 188 13.56 -4.76 3.46
C LYS A 188 14.71 -5.77 3.64
N VAL A 189 15.01 -6.17 4.87
CA VAL A 189 16.07 -7.15 5.18
C VAL A 189 15.49 -8.55 5.16
N SER A 190 15.83 -9.35 4.14
CA SER A 190 15.28 -10.70 3.90
C SER A 190 15.54 -11.69 5.05
N ALA A 191 16.59 -11.46 5.84
CA ALA A 191 16.93 -12.25 7.01
C ALA A 191 16.09 -11.95 8.25
N LEU A 192 15.27 -10.89 8.23
CA LEU A 192 14.40 -10.47 9.31
C LEU A 192 12.94 -10.76 8.99
N ARG A 193 12.22 -11.27 9.98
CA ARG A 193 10.75 -11.24 10.01
C ARG A 193 10.31 -10.11 10.92
N ILE A 194 9.85 -9.03 10.34
CA ILE A 194 9.30 -7.90 11.10
C ILE A 194 7.82 -8.15 11.36
N ILE A 195 7.41 -7.98 12.61
CA ILE A 195 6.00 -7.96 12.95
C ILE A 195 5.36 -6.73 12.35
N SER A 196 4.18 -6.91 11.73
CA SER A 196 3.45 -5.80 11.15
C SER A 196 3.31 -4.66 12.15
N ARG A 197 3.44 -3.42 11.65
CA ARG A 197 3.20 -2.19 12.40
C ARG A 197 1.98 -2.31 13.30
N ASN A 198 0.90 -2.80 12.73
CA ASN A 198 -0.39 -2.79 13.37
C ASN A 198 -0.47 -3.74 14.59
N SER A 199 0.15 -4.93 14.51
CA SER A 199 0.27 -5.81 15.68
C SER A 199 1.12 -5.19 16.79
N ALA A 200 2.17 -4.46 16.44
CA ALA A 200 3.01 -3.77 17.41
C ALA A 200 2.32 -2.55 18.05
N PHE A 201 1.54 -1.80 17.26
CA PHE A 201 0.83 -0.61 17.73
C PHE A 201 -0.33 -0.91 18.70
N GLN A 202 -0.78 -2.17 18.80
CA GLN A 202 -1.71 -2.59 19.87
C GLN A 202 -1.13 -2.42 21.28
N TYR A 203 0.19 -2.29 21.40
CA TYR A 203 0.89 -2.07 22.67
C TYR A 203 1.13 -0.58 22.97
N LYS A 204 0.70 0.33 22.08
CA LYS A 204 0.86 1.77 22.28
C LYS A 204 0.17 2.25 23.55
N GLY A 205 0.86 3.09 24.33
CA GLY A 205 0.34 3.68 25.56
C GLY A 205 0.09 2.70 26.70
N LYS A 206 0.49 1.43 26.55
CA LYS A 206 0.42 0.42 27.60
C LYS A 206 1.77 0.35 28.31
N ASN A 207 1.75 0.02 29.60
CA ASN A 207 2.96 -0.43 30.29
C ASN A 207 3.19 -1.89 29.90
N VAL A 208 4.23 -2.12 29.11
CA VAL A 208 4.44 -3.36 28.38
C VAL A 208 5.67 -4.06 28.94
N ASP A 209 5.50 -5.34 29.31
CA ASP A 209 6.59 -6.22 29.70
C ASP A 209 7.14 -6.90 28.44
N THR A 210 8.37 -6.56 28.06
CA THR A 210 9.00 -6.96 26.79
C THR A 210 9.01 -8.48 26.57
N PRO A 211 9.38 -9.33 27.56
CA PRO A 211 9.19 -10.78 27.52
C PRO A 211 7.76 -11.25 27.24
N LYS A 212 6.76 -10.55 27.76
CA LYS A 212 5.35 -10.90 27.53
C LYS A 212 4.96 -10.65 26.07
N VAL A 213 5.31 -9.49 25.52
CA VAL A 213 5.10 -9.19 24.09
C VAL A 213 5.77 -10.22 23.22
N ALA A 214 7.02 -10.56 23.55
CA ALA A 214 7.80 -11.49 22.74
C ALA A 214 7.13 -12.87 22.66
N ARG A 215 6.58 -13.35 23.78
CA ARG A 215 5.80 -14.59 23.83
C ARG A 215 4.48 -14.50 23.08
N GLU A 216 3.74 -13.41 23.25
CA GLU A 216 2.43 -13.20 22.60
C GLU A 216 2.56 -13.13 21.07
N LEU A 217 3.56 -12.38 20.58
CA LEU A 217 3.81 -12.18 19.15
C LEU A 217 4.74 -13.22 18.54
N LYS A 218 5.29 -14.12 19.37
CA LYS A 218 6.26 -15.16 18.98
C LYS A 218 7.45 -14.57 18.23
N VAL A 219 8.06 -13.54 18.81
CA VAL A 219 9.25 -12.87 18.26
C VAL A 219 10.48 -13.17 19.09
N SER A 220 11.62 -13.27 18.41
CA SER A 220 12.92 -13.45 19.06
C SER A 220 13.41 -12.18 19.76
N HIS A 221 13.06 -11.00 19.23
CA HIS A 221 13.54 -9.72 19.72
C HIS A 221 12.43 -8.68 19.73
N VAL A 222 12.58 -7.70 20.61
CA VAL A 222 11.71 -6.52 20.66
C VAL A 222 12.58 -5.27 20.62
N LEU A 223 12.26 -4.35 19.70
CA LEU A 223 12.85 -3.01 19.65
C LEU A 223 11.89 -2.05 20.36
N GLU A 224 12.38 -1.35 21.36
CA GLU A 224 11.64 -0.31 22.06
C GLU A 224 12.45 0.99 22.11
N GLY A 225 11.78 2.11 22.28
CA GLY A 225 12.44 3.39 22.23
C GLY A 225 11.58 4.57 22.66
N SER A 226 12.21 5.74 22.66
CA SER A 226 11.55 7.00 22.96
C SER A 226 12.09 8.13 22.11
N VAL A 227 11.21 9.10 21.80
CA VAL A 227 11.54 10.29 21.01
C VAL A 227 11.22 11.52 21.83
N ARG A 228 12.15 12.46 21.88
CA ARG A 228 11.93 13.81 22.42
C ARG A 228 12.34 14.82 21.38
N LYS A 229 11.40 15.62 20.90
CA LYS A 229 11.63 16.73 19.97
C LYS A 229 11.43 18.04 20.72
N ALA A 230 12.45 18.90 20.74
CA ALA A 230 12.41 20.20 21.41
C ALA A 230 13.40 21.17 20.77
N GLY A 231 12.95 22.39 20.47
CA GLY A 231 13.82 23.48 19.99
C GLY A 231 14.62 23.13 18.74
N GLY A 232 14.01 22.43 17.78
CA GLY A 232 14.67 22.01 16.53
C GLY A 232 15.59 20.80 16.67
N ARG A 233 15.79 20.26 17.88
CA ARG A 233 16.57 19.04 18.11
C ARG A 233 15.67 17.84 18.35
N VAL A 234 16.15 16.68 17.93
CA VAL A 234 15.50 15.38 18.16
C VAL A 234 16.46 14.49 18.94
N ARG A 235 15.95 13.93 20.02
CA ARG A 235 16.63 12.91 20.81
C ARG A 235 15.87 11.60 20.71
N ILE A 236 16.53 10.57 20.21
CA ILE A 236 15.98 9.23 20.07
C ILE A 236 16.78 8.28 20.94
N SER A 237 16.11 7.53 21.79
CA SER A 237 16.68 6.39 22.50
C SER A 237 16.06 5.13 21.91
N ALA A 238 16.87 4.15 21.53
CA ALA A 238 16.38 2.89 20.98
C ALA A 238 17.17 1.73 21.58
N GLN A 239 16.49 0.63 21.88
CA GLN A 239 17.10 -0.57 22.45
C GLN A 239 16.45 -1.84 21.92
N LEU A 240 17.29 -2.79 21.53
CA LEU A 240 16.92 -4.12 21.06
C LEU A 240 17.12 -5.12 22.19
N VAL A 241 16.03 -5.77 22.58
CA VAL A 241 15.98 -6.72 23.69
C VAL A 241 15.82 -8.14 23.12
N ASP A 242 16.65 -9.07 23.59
CA ASP A 242 16.51 -10.50 23.32
C ASP A 242 15.44 -11.11 24.25
N SER A 243 14.51 -11.84 23.65
CA SER A 243 13.35 -12.37 24.38
C SER A 243 13.66 -13.54 25.32
N GLU A 244 14.70 -14.33 25.03
CA GLU A 244 15.05 -15.50 25.82
C GLU A 244 15.81 -15.12 27.10
N SER A 245 16.78 -14.22 26.97
CA SER A 245 17.62 -13.75 28.08
C SER A 245 17.07 -12.53 28.80
N ASN A 246 16.07 -11.84 28.21
CA ASN A 246 15.62 -10.52 28.63
C ASN A 246 16.76 -9.49 28.73
N GLY A 247 17.81 -9.69 27.94
CA GLY A 247 19.01 -8.86 27.91
C GLY A 247 18.98 -7.84 26.77
N HIS A 248 19.57 -6.67 27.00
CA HIS A 248 19.81 -5.70 25.93
C HIS A 248 20.93 -6.20 25.01
N VAL A 249 20.59 -6.48 23.76
CA VAL A 249 21.54 -6.84 22.70
C VAL A 249 22.22 -5.59 22.14
N TRP A 250 21.47 -4.49 22.10
CA TRP A 250 21.93 -3.19 21.64
C TRP A 250 21.09 -2.09 22.27
N ALA A 251 21.71 -0.97 22.62
CA ALA A 251 21.03 0.22 23.09
C ALA A 251 21.86 1.44 22.74
N GLU A 252 21.26 2.42 22.07
CA GLU A 252 21.92 3.68 21.72
C GLU A 252 21.00 4.88 21.89
N ARG A 253 21.65 6.04 21.95
CA ARG A 253 20.98 7.34 22.08
C ARG A 253 21.56 8.31 21.08
N TYR A 254 20.67 8.89 20.30
CA TYR A 254 20.95 9.89 19.28
C TYR A 254 20.46 11.25 19.77
N ASP A 255 21.26 12.29 19.55
CA ASP A 255 20.91 13.67 19.89
C ASP A 255 21.47 14.60 18.81
N ARG A 256 20.57 15.03 17.91
CA ARG A 256 20.91 15.70 16.64
C ARG A 256 19.87 16.76 16.30
N ASP A 257 20.14 17.50 15.23
CA ASP A 257 19.17 18.39 14.62
C ASP A 257 18.03 17.59 13.98
N ALA A 258 16.82 18.15 13.96
CA ALA A 258 15.68 17.49 13.31
C ALA A 258 15.89 17.27 11.81
N ASN A 259 16.75 18.06 11.16
CA ASN A 259 17.10 17.87 9.76
C ASN A 259 17.93 16.60 9.51
N ASP A 260 18.61 16.09 10.54
CA ASP A 260 19.39 14.85 10.47
C ASP A 260 18.53 13.59 10.71
N ILE A 261 17.20 13.73 10.81
CA ILE A 261 16.30 12.63 11.21
C ILE A 261 16.50 11.37 10.37
N PHE A 262 16.69 11.54 9.07
CA PHE A 262 16.94 10.48 8.13
C PHE A 262 18.26 9.77 8.42
N ALA A 263 19.35 10.51 8.67
CA ALA A 263 20.62 9.90 9.03
C ALA A 263 20.49 9.05 10.30
N ILE A 264 19.74 9.53 11.29
CA ILE A 264 19.47 8.80 12.53
C ILE A 264 18.69 7.50 12.27
N GLN A 265 17.66 7.53 11.42
CA GLN A 265 16.87 6.34 11.07
C GLN A 265 17.74 5.27 10.39
N ASP A 266 18.59 5.67 9.44
CA ASP A 266 19.51 4.74 8.77
C ASP A 266 20.52 4.15 9.75
N GLU A 267 21.08 4.98 10.62
CA GLU A 267 22.01 4.55 11.67
C GLU A 267 21.36 3.52 12.60
N ILE A 268 20.11 3.75 13.02
CA ILE A 268 19.36 2.80 13.86
C ILE A 268 19.17 1.46 13.13
N SER A 269 18.66 1.48 11.90
CA SER A 269 18.42 0.28 11.11
C SER A 269 19.70 -0.52 10.86
N GLN A 270 20.80 0.16 10.50
CA GLN A 270 22.11 -0.45 10.28
C GLN A 270 22.72 -0.98 11.59
N ALA A 271 22.55 -0.25 12.71
CA ALA A 271 23.04 -0.68 14.01
C ALA A 271 22.33 -1.95 14.49
N ILE A 272 21.01 -2.07 14.28
CA ILE A 272 20.23 -3.27 14.59
C ILE A 272 20.74 -4.47 13.79
N VAL A 273 20.89 -4.32 12.47
CA VAL A 273 21.42 -5.38 11.59
C VAL A 273 22.82 -5.82 12.05
N LYS A 274 23.68 -4.86 12.36
CA LYS A 274 25.04 -5.11 12.86
C LYS A 274 25.03 -5.82 14.22
N ALA A 275 24.18 -5.41 15.14
CA ALA A 275 24.03 -6.02 16.46
C ALA A 275 23.59 -7.49 16.35
N LEU A 276 22.69 -7.79 15.42
CA LEU A 276 22.26 -9.15 15.09
C LEU A 276 23.26 -9.93 14.24
N ARG A 277 24.42 -9.34 13.92
CA ARG A 277 25.49 -9.90 13.08
C ARG A 277 24.97 -10.38 11.71
N LEU A 278 23.99 -9.67 11.17
CA LEU A 278 23.47 -9.90 9.82
C LEU A 278 24.33 -9.13 8.81
N ARG A 279 24.43 -9.65 7.59
CA ARG A 279 25.04 -8.95 6.46
C ARG A 279 23.91 -8.45 5.56
N LEU A 280 23.86 -7.14 5.33
CA LEU A 280 22.97 -6.56 4.32
C LEU A 280 23.51 -6.88 2.93
N LEU A 281 22.63 -7.36 2.06
CA LEU A 281 22.91 -7.42 0.64
C LEU A 281 22.98 -6.00 0.06
N PRO A 282 23.73 -5.77 -1.04
CA PRO A 282 23.79 -4.46 -1.67
C PRO A 282 22.42 -3.91 -2.08
N GLU A 283 21.49 -4.76 -2.53
CA GLU A 283 20.12 -4.35 -2.86
C GLU A 283 19.33 -3.92 -1.62
N GLU A 284 19.44 -4.67 -0.51
CA GLU A 284 18.75 -4.35 0.76
C GLU A 284 19.27 -3.03 1.34
N LYS A 285 20.59 -2.81 1.29
CA LYS A 285 21.20 -1.55 1.70
C LYS A 285 20.68 -0.38 0.86
N LYS A 286 20.67 -0.52 -0.47
CA LYS A 286 20.10 0.49 -1.37
C LYS A 286 18.62 0.71 -1.11
N ALA A 287 17.85 -0.34 -0.81
CA ALA A 287 16.42 -0.22 -0.54
C ALA A 287 16.14 0.53 0.75
N ILE A 288 16.93 0.31 1.80
CA ILE A 288 16.87 1.09 3.06
C ILE A 288 17.19 2.57 2.76
N GLU A 289 18.25 2.83 2.02
CA GLU A 289 18.69 4.19 1.64
C GLU A 289 17.73 4.89 0.64
N ARG A 290 16.87 4.15 -0.06
CA ARG A 290 15.88 4.70 -1.02
C ARG A 290 14.65 5.19 -0.26
N ARG A 291 14.73 6.41 0.25
CA ARG A 291 13.66 7.08 1.02
C ARG A 291 12.69 7.82 0.11
N GLY A 292 11.49 8.11 0.63
CA GLY A 292 10.48 8.88 -0.07
C GLY A 292 10.87 10.35 -0.28
N THR A 293 11.58 10.96 0.67
CA THR A 293 12.07 12.34 0.59
C THR A 293 13.38 12.52 1.34
N ASP A 294 14.19 13.48 0.91
CA ASP A 294 15.41 13.94 1.60
C ASP A 294 15.16 15.23 2.42
N SER A 295 13.94 15.79 2.37
CA SER A 295 13.58 17.03 3.05
C SER A 295 12.83 16.76 4.35
N ALA A 296 13.44 17.13 5.48
CA ALA A 296 12.81 17.01 6.79
C ALA A 296 11.53 17.87 6.91
N GLU A 297 11.48 19.02 6.23
CA GLU A 297 10.27 19.86 6.19
C GLU A 297 9.14 19.17 5.42
N ALA A 298 9.42 18.63 4.23
CA ALA A 298 8.42 17.89 3.44
C ALA A 298 7.91 16.66 4.19
N TYR A 299 8.81 15.95 4.88
CA TYR A 299 8.47 14.81 5.72
C TYR A 299 7.59 15.18 6.90
N ASN A 300 7.92 16.24 7.66
CA ASN A 300 7.09 16.68 8.77
C ASN A 300 5.67 17.06 8.29
N LEU A 301 5.56 17.76 7.15
CA LEU A 301 4.26 18.09 6.54
C LEU A 301 3.47 16.84 6.13
N TYR A 302 4.14 15.85 5.53
CA TYR A 302 3.52 14.58 5.19
C TYR A 302 3.00 13.85 6.44
N LEU A 303 3.79 13.77 7.51
CA LEU A 303 3.35 13.11 8.73
C LEU A 303 2.14 13.82 9.37
N MET A 304 2.11 15.16 9.36
CA MET A 304 0.95 15.93 9.82
C MET A 304 -0.30 15.64 8.97
N ALA A 305 -0.13 15.56 7.64
CA ALA A 305 -1.22 15.21 6.74
C ALA A 305 -1.72 13.79 7.00
N ARG A 306 -0.79 12.84 7.21
CA ARG A 306 -1.13 11.43 7.44
C ARG A 306 -1.82 11.24 8.78
N GLN A 307 -1.36 11.92 9.82
CA GLN A 307 -2.04 11.95 11.12
C GLN A 307 -3.47 12.46 10.94
N THR A 308 -3.64 13.58 10.23
CA THR A 308 -4.96 14.13 9.95
C THR A 308 -5.83 13.11 9.23
N TYR A 309 -5.33 12.48 8.16
CA TYR A 309 -6.06 11.43 7.41
C TYR A 309 -6.47 10.21 8.26
N VAL A 310 -5.65 9.82 9.22
CA VAL A 310 -5.91 8.68 10.12
C VAL A 310 -6.91 9.03 11.20
N THR A 311 -6.84 10.24 11.76
CA THR A 311 -7.69 10.64 12.90
C THR A 311 -8.95 11.41 12.49
N SER A 312 -9.00 11.95 11.28
CA SER A 312 -10.12 12.74 10.80
C SER A 312 -11.29 11.87 10.36
N GLN A 313 -12.46 12.48 10.34
CA GLN A 313 -13.67 11.87 9.80
C GLN A 313 -13.58 11.91 8.27
N GLU A 314 -14.16 10.91 7.60
CA GLU A 314 -14.06 10.80 6.14
C GLU A 314 -14.84 11.88 5.39
N GLN A 315 -15.90 12.42 5.99
CA GLN A 315 -16.73 13.49 5.44
C GLN A 315 -16.39 14.87 6.02
N ASP A 316 -15.26 15.00 6.75
CA ASP A 316 -14.82 16.30 7.25
C ASP A 316 -14.05 17.07 6.17
N GLU A 317 -14.77 18.01 5.53
CA GLU A 317 -14.23 18.91 4.51
C GLU A 317 -12.97 19.65 4.99
N ARG A 318 -12.94 20.11 6.24
CA ARG A 318 -11.82 20.91 6.77
C ARG A 318 -10.56 20.07 6.85
N SER A 319 -10.69 18.83 7.32
CA SER A 319 -9.60 17.88 7.39
C SER A 319 -9.12 17.47 6.00
N ALA A 320 -10.03 17.17 5.07
CA ALA A 320 -9.72 16.90 3.67
C ALA A 320 -8.88 18.03 3.03
N GLN A 321 -9.33 19.28 3.20
CA GLN A 321 -8.59 20.44 2.70
C GLN A 321 -7.24 20.62 3.40
N ALA A 322 -7.15 20.33 4.70
CA ALA A 322 -5.89 20.41 5.43
C ALA A 322 -4.88 19.38 4.90
N ILE A 323 -5.30 18.14 4.65
CA ILE A 323 -4.47 17.09 4.03
C ILE A 323 -3.94 17.59 2.68
N VAL A 324 -4.82 18.08 1.81
CA VAL A 324 -4.42 18.60 0.49
C VAL A 324 -3.41 19.74 0.61
N ARG A 325 -3.63 20.72 1.49
CA ARG A 325 -2.71 21.86 1.68
C ARG A 325 -1.34 21.42 2.20
N LEU A 326 -1.31 20.52 3.18
CA LEU A 326 -0.07 20.00 3.76
C LEU A 326 0.72 19.19 2.74
N CYS A 327 0.06 18.27 2.03
CA CYS A 327 0.70 17.49 0.98
C CYS A 327 1.16 18.38 -0.18
N LYS A 328 0.39 19.40 -0.58
CA LYS A 328 0.79 20.33 -1.63
C LYS A 328 2.06 21.07 -1.26
N ARG A 329 2.16 21.58 -0.04
CA ARG A 329 3.38 22.21 0.46
C ARG A 329 4.55 21.22 0.50
N ALA A 330 4.31 19.98 0.89
CA ALA A 330 5.35 18.94 0.87
C ALA A 330 5.85 18.67 -0.55
N THR A 331 4.95 18.60 -1.54
CA THR A 331 5.32 18.38 -2.96
C THR A 331 5.91 19.60 -3.64
N ASP A 332 5.62 20.82 -3.16
CA ASP A 332 6.29 22.05 -3.61
C ASP A 332 7.77 22.06 -3.17
N ILE A 333 8.06 21.49 -1.99
CA ILE A 333 9.41 21.35 -1.44
C ILE A 333 10.15 20.18 -2.09
N ASP A 334 9.48 19.02 -2.21
CA ASP A 334 10.02 17.82 -2.87
C ASP A 334 9.01 17.24 -3.89
N PRO A 335 9.13 17.62 -5.18
CA PRO A 335 8.24 17.14 -6.23
C PRO A 335 8.35 15.63 -6.52
N ARG A 336 9.32 14.92 -5.94
CA ARG A 336 9.53 13.48 -6.10
C ARG A 336 8.96 12.65 -4.95
N TYR A 337 8.35 13.28 -3.94
CA TYR A 337 7.82 12.58 -2.77
C TYR A 337 6.50 11.85 -3.08
N ALA A 338 6.61 10.61 -3.58
CA ALA A 338 5.47 9.81 -4.06
C ALA A 338 4.36 9.63 -3.01
N GLN A 339 4.70 9.38 -1.75
CA GLN A 339 3.70 9.23 -0.68
C GLN A 339 2.90 10.50 -0.42
N ALA A 340 3.52 11.68 -0.53
CA ALA A 340 2.80 12.95 -0.40
C ALA A 340 1.80 13.16 -1.56
N TRP A 341 2.16 12.76 -2.79
CA TRP A 341 1.23 12.76 -3.92
C TRP A 341 0.05 11.80 -3.73
N ALA A 342 0.31 10.58 -3.27
CA ALA A 342 -0.73 9.58 -3.00
C ALA A 342 -1.70 10.06 -1.90
N LEU A 343 -1.17 10.63 -0.82
CA LEU A 343 -1.98 11.16 0.27
C LEU A 343 -2.75 12.43 -0.14
N MET A 344 -2.19 13.26 -1.02
CA MET A 344 -2.91 14.37 -1.64
C MET A 344 -4.12 13.88 -2.43
N ALA A 345 -3.96 12.82 -3.23
CA ALA A 345 -5.07 12.20 -3.96
C ALA A 345 -6.16 11.67 -3.01
N ALA A 346 -5.77 11.08 -1.88
CA ALA A 346 -6.70 10.64 -0.85
C ALA A 346 -7.47 11.82 -0.22
N GLY A 347 -6.79 12.95 0.01
CA GLY A 347 -7.40 14.19 0.46
C GLY A 347 -8.41 14.77 -0.56
N TYR A 348 -8.06 14.80 -1.84
CA TYR A 348 -8.99 15.20 -2.90
C TYR A 348 -10.21 14.29 -2.99
N ARG A 349 -10.04 12.97 -2.82
CA ARG A 349 -11.15 12.02 -2.77
C ARG A 349 -12.10 12.34 -1.61
N GLN A 350 -11.58 12.52 -0.40
CA GLN A 350 -12.41 12.87 0.76
C GLN A 350 -13.13 14.21 0.55
N TRP A 351 -12.43 15.18 -0.05
CA TRP A 351 -13.02 16.48 -0.37
C TRP A 351 -14.15 16.37 -1.39
N PHE A 352 -13.98 15.55 -2.44
CA PHE A 352 -15.02 15.27 -3.42
C PHE A 352 -16.28 14.68 -2.78
N GLU A 353 -16.11 13.71 -1.86
CA GLU A 353 -17.21 13.09 -1.12
C GLU A 353 -17.93 14.10 -0.20
N ALA A 354 -17.18 14.99 0.47
CA ALA A 354 -17.75 16.03 1.33
C ALA A 354 -18.53 17.10 0.54
N GLU A 355 -18.00 17.57 -0.59
CA GLU A 355 -18.62 18.64 -1.40
C GLU A 355 -19.58 18.16 -2.49
N ARG A 356 -19.86 16.86 -2.59
CA ARG A 356 -20.72 16.26 -3.63
C ARG A 356 -20.25 16.61 -5.06
N GLY A 357 -18.94 16.47 -5.30
CA GLY A 357 -18.41 16.40 -6.66
C GLY A 357 -17.74 17.66 -7.24
N LYS A 358 -17.34 18.62 -6.41
CA LYS A 358 -16.69 19.87 -6.87
C LYS A 358 -15.16 19.84 -6.83
N SER A 359 -14.56 18.96 -6.04
CA SER A 359 -13.10 18.83 -5.96
C SER A 359 -12.55 18.10 -7.19
N LYS A 360 -11.52 18.65 -7.83
CA LYS A 360 -10.85 18.08 -9.00
C LYS A 360 -9.36 17.88 -8.64
N ASP A 361 -8.68 17.01 -9.38
CA ASP A 361 -7.22 16.74 -9.32
C ASP A 361 -6.78 15.48 -8.56
N GLY A 362 -7.70 14.70 -7.96
CA GLY A 362 -7.37 13.42 -7.33
C GLY A 362 -6.67 12.43 -8.27
N MET A 363 -7.17 12.30 -9.51
CA MET A 363 -6.57 11.39 -10.51
C MET A 363 -5.16 11.84 -10.92
N ALA A 364 -4.97 13.14 -11.19
CA ALA A 364 -3.66 13.68 -11.54
C ALA A 364 -2.62 13.48 -10.42
N ALA A 365 -3.02 13.66 -9.17
CA ALA A 365 -2.14 13.44 -8.02
C ALA A 365 -1.74 11.96 -7.89
N VAL A 366 -2.68 11.02 -8.06
CA VAL A 366 -2.35 9.59 -7.94
C VAL A 366 -1.53 9.07 -9.13
N GLU A 367 -1.79 9.56 -10.35
CA GLU A 367 -0.96 9.26 -11.53
C GLU A 367 0.47 9.77 -11.34
N ARG A 368 0.63 10.95 -10.74
CA ARG A 368 1.95 11.48 -10.40
C ARG A 368 2.66 10.60 -9.37
N ALA A 369 1.95 10.15 -8.33
CA ALA A 369 2.49 9.21 -7.34
C ALA A 369 2.99 7.92 -8.00
N LEU A 370 2.17 7.30 -8.86
CA LEU A 370 2.51 6.05 -9.56
C LEU A 370 3.61 6.22 -10.62
N THR A 371 3.75 7.41 -11.20
CA THR A 371 4.88 7.73 -12.08
C THR A 371 6.20 7.76 -11.31
N LEU A 372 6.16 8.22 -10.06
CA LEU A 372 7.34 8.29 -9.18
C LEU A 372 7.66 6.94 -8.54
N ASP A 373 6.64 6.21 -8.11
CA ASP A 373 6.75 4.88 -7.54
C ASP A 373 5.59 3.97 -7.99
N PRO A 374 5.79 3.14 -9.03
CA PRO A 374 4.79 2.19 -9.52
C PRO A 374 4.46 1.05 -8.55
N ASN A 375 5.19 0.91 -7.43
CA ASN A 375 4.96 -0.15 -6.45
C ASN A 375 4.36 0.40 -5.13
N LEU A 376 3.89 1.65 -5.13
CA LEU A 376 3.29 2.27 -3.96
C LEU A 376 1.84 1.78 -3.75
N ALA A 377 1.66 0.87 -2.80
CA ALA A 377 0.38 0.20 -2.55
C ALA A 377 -0.76 1.19 -2.23
N GLU A 378 -0.47 2.24 -1.47
CA GLU A 378 -1.45 3.28 -1.11
C GLU A 378 -1.91 4.08 -2.33
N ALA A 379 -1.02 4.32 -3.30
CA ALA A 379 -1.39 5.00 -4.54
C ALA A 379 -2.36 4.14 -5.37
N HIS A 380 -2.08 2.84 -5.52
CA HIS A 380 -3.01 1.91 -6.16
C HIS A 380 -4.36 1.83 -5.42
N ALA A 381 -4.36 1.81 -4.08
CA ALA A 381 -5.58 1.79 -3.28
C ALA A 381 -6.43 3.05 -3.49
N VAL A 382 -5.82 4.24 -3.48
CA VAL A 382 -6.53 5.51 -3.71
C VAL A 382 -7.03 5.60 -5.15
N LYS A 383 -6.24 5.14 -6.13
CA LYS A 383 -6.67 5.10 -7.55
C LYS A 383 -7.89 4.20 -7.74
N ALA A 384 -7.92 3.05 -7.09
CA ALA A 384 -9.09 2.17 -7.09
C ALA A 384 -10.35 2.88 -6.58
N GLN A 385 -10.23 3.68 -5.51
CA GLN A 385 -11.34 4.45 -4.95
C GLN A 385 -11.79 5.59 -5.89
N LEU A 386 -10.87 6.26 -6.58
CA LEU A 386 -11.19 7.31 -7.55
C LEU A 386 -11.92 6.73 -8.77
N LEU A 387 -11.42 5.63 -9.33
CA LEU A 387 -12.08 4.90 -10.43
C LEU A 387 -13.47 4.41 -10.03
N GLN A 388 -13.62 3.98 -8.78
CA GLN A 388 -14.91 3.58 -8.23
C GLN A 388 -15.91 4.75 -8.20
N ILE A 389 -15.47 5.96 -7.84
CA ILE A 389 -16.29 7.18 -7.88
C ILE A 389 -16.68 7.54 -9.32
N GLU A 390 -15.78 7.32 -10.28
CA GLU A 390 -16.03 7.55 -11.71
C GLU A 390 -16.92 6.47 -12.36
N GLY A 391 -17.20 5.36 -11.66
CA GLY A 391 -18.01 4.24 -12.15
C GLY A 391 -17.22 3.18 -12.93
N GLU A 392 -15.90 3.31 -13.03
CA GLU A 392 -14.99 2.41 -13.73
C GLU A 392 -14.63 1.18 -12.86
N LEU A 393 -15.65 0.38 -12.54
CA LEU A 393 -15.57 -0.68 -11.52
C LEU A 393 -14.55 -1.79 -11.84
N ASP A 394 -14.33 -2.12 -13.11
CA ASP A 394 -13.38 -3.17 -13.48
C ASP A 394 -11.93 -2.68 -13.38
N ALA A 395 -11.67 -1.43 -13.75
CA ALA A 395 -10.38 -0.78 -13.51
C ALA A 395 -10.12 -0.63 -12.00
N ALA A 396 -11.14 -0.26 -11.22
CA ALA A 396 -11.04 -0.18 -9.77
C ALA A 396 -10.64 -1.51 -9.12
N LYS A 397 -11.24 -2.64 -9.58
CA LYS A 397 -10.85 -3.98 -9.10
C LYS A 397 -9.42 -4.34 -9.44
N ALA A 398 -8.95 -3.99 -10.65
CA ALA A 398 -7.59 -4.28 -11.07
C ALA A 398 -6.58 -3.53 -10.18
N GLU A 399 -6.81 -2.24 -9.93
CA GLU A 399 -5.96 -1.42 -9.06
C GLU A 399 -5.98 -1.89 -7.61
N ALA A 400 -7.15 -2.24 -7.07
CA ALA A 400 -7.28 -2.80 -5.72
C ALA A 400 -6.54 -4.14 -5.56
N ALA A 401 -6.55 -4.98 -6.59
CA ALA A 401 -5.81 -6.25 -6.59
C ALA A 401 -4.29 -6.03 -6.60
N ILE A 402 -3.80 -5.02 -7.32
CA ILE A 402 -2.39 -4.62 -7.28
C ILE A 402 -2.01 -4.12 -5.88
N ALA A 403 -2.81 -3.23 -5.30
CA ALA A 403 -2.59 -2.70 -3.96
C ALA A 403 -2.50 -3.82 -2.90
N LEU A 404 -3.44 -4.77 -2.93
CA LEU A 404 -3.45 -5.94 -2.02
C LEU A 404 -2.26 -6.88 -2.21
N LYS A 405 -1.72 -6.97 -3.45
CA LYS A 405 -0.53 -7.77 -3.73
C LYS A 405 0.75 -7.08 -3.22
N LEU A 406 0.81 -5.75 -3.33
CA LEU A 406 1.96 -4.95 -2.91
C LEU A 406 2.05 -4.86 -1.39
N ASP A 407 0.94 -4.54 -0.70
CA ASP A 407 0.90 -4.50 0.76
C ASP A 407 -0.44 -5.04 1.31
N PRO A 408 -0.53 -6.36 1.60
CA PRO A 408 -1.72 -6.95 2.21
C PRO A 408 -1.92 -6.58 3.68
N GLU A 409 -0.92 -5.97 4.34
CA GLU A 409 -0.97 -5.58 5.75
C GLU A 409 -1.18 -4.07 5.96
N SER A 410 -1.30 -3.29 4.88
CA SER A 410 -1.72 -1.90 4.92
C SER A 410 -3.19 -1.78 5.31
N TYR A 411 -3.47 -0.91 6.29
CA TYR A 411 -4.85 -0.62 6.67
C TYR A 411 -5.58 0.13 5.54
N GLU A 412 -4.92 1.04 4.85
CA GLU A 412 -5.48 1.84 3.76
C GLU A 412 -5.92 0.95 2.59
N VAL A 413 -5.07 -0.01 2.22
CA VAL A 413 -5.34 -0.99 1.17
C VAL A 413 -6.55 -1.86 1.54
N ASN A 414 -6.57 -2.41 2.76
CA ASN A 414 -7.69 -3.23 3.22
C ASN A 414 -8.99 -2.41 3.35
N ARG A 415 -8.92 -1.15 3.78
CA ARG A 415 -10.09 -0.26 3.83
C ARG A 415 -10.64 0.03 2.44
N ALA A 416 -9.77 0.29 1.46
CA ALA A 416 -10.16 0.51 0.07
C ALA A 416 -10.81 -0.75 -0.52
N ALA A 417 -10.22 -1.93 -0.29
CA ALA A 417 -10.81 -3.20 -0.71
C ALA A 417 -12.18 -3.44 -0.07
N GLY A 418 -12.31 -3.22 1.25
CA GLY A 418 -13.60 -3.33 1.96
C GLY A 418 -14.69 -2.46 1.33
N ARG A 419 -14.37 -1.20 1.03
CA ARG A 419 -15.28 -0.26 0.34
C ARG A 419 -15.69 -0.75 -1.05
N LEU A 420 -14.73 -1.23 -1.83
CA LEU A 420 -14.99 -1.74 -3.18
C LEU A 420 -15.93 -2.94 -3.14
N HIS A 421 -15.64 -3.93 -2.30
CA HIS A 421 -16.46 -5.13 -2.16
C HIS A 421 -17.84 -4.82 -1.59
N TYR A 422 -17.96 -3.85 -0.67
CA TYR A 422 -19.25 -3.38 -0.16
C TYR A 422 -20.14 -2.82 -1.28
N GLN A 423 -19.60 -1.93 -2.13
CA GLN A 423 -20.37 -1.38 -3.25
C GLN A 423 -20.73 -2.43 -4.31
N LEU A 424 -19.87 -3.42 -4.51
CA LEU A 424 -20.14 -4.57 -5.37
C LEU A 424 -21.14 -5.58 -4.77
N LYS A 425 -21.72 -5.29 -3.59
CA LYS A 425 -22.62 -6.17 -2.83
C LYS A 425 -22.00 -7.53 -2.49
N ARG A 426 -20.67 -7.61 -2.42
CA ARG A 426 -19.89 -8.78 -1.99
C ARG A 426 -19.60 -8.66 -0.51
N PHE A 427 -20.64 -8.80 0.31
CA PHE A 427 -20.56 -8.49 1.74
C PHE A 427 -19.63 -9.40 2.52
N ASP A 428 -19.50 -10.69 2.17
CA ASP A 428 -18.53 -11.59 2.81
C ASP A 428 -17.08 -11.14 2.61
N ASP A 429 -16.72 -10.75 1.39
CA ASP A 429 -15.39 -10.19 1.09
C ASP A 429 -15.20 -8.86 1.83
N ALA A 430 -16.22 -8.00 1.83
CA ALA A 430 -16.17 -6.71 2.52
C ALA A 430 -15.93 -6.89 4.02
N ILE A 431 -16.60 -7.87 4.67
CA ILE A 431 -16.37 -8.23 6.08
C ILE A 431 -14.90 -8.56 6.28
N ARG A 432 -14.34 -9.48 5.48
CA ARG A 432 -12.94 -9.89 5.62
C ARG A 432 -11.97 -8.71 5.58
N TYR A 433 -12.14 -7.81 4.62
CA TYR A 433 -11.26 -6.66 4.45
C TYR A 433 -11.48 -5.58 5.51
N TYR A 434 -12.72 -5.31 5.90
CA TYR A 434 -13.00 -4.34 6.98
C TYR A 434 -12.58 -4.85 8.35
N GLU A 435 -12.72 -6.14 8.65
CA GLU A 435 -12.18 -6.75 9.88
C GLU A 435 -10.67 -6.61 9.93
N LYS A 436 -9.99 -6.88 8.81
CA LYS A 436 -8.56 -6.67 8.68
C LYS A 436 -8.23 -5.20 8.93
N ALA A 437 -8.83 -4.25 8.21
CA ALA A 437 -8.58 -2.82 8.39
C ALA A 437 -8.82 -2.36 9.85
N ALA A 438 -9.94 -2.77 10.47
CA ALA A 438 -10.30 -2.41 11.84
C ALA A 438 -9.36 -3.04 12.89
N ALA A 439 -8.82 -4.24 12.63
CA ALA A 439 -7.80 -4.85 13.47
C ALA A 439 -6.42 -4.20 13.30
N LEU A 440 -6.17 -3.63 12.11
CA LEU A 440 -4.92 -2.98 11.78
C LEU A 440 -4.82 -1.55 12.37
N MET A 441 -5.93 -0.81 12.41
CA MET A 441 -5.95 0.56 12.92
C MET A 441 -7.10 0.76 13.93
N GLU A 442 -6.78 0.85 15.21
CA GLU A 442 -7.80 1.03 16.27
C GLU A 442 -8.48 2.41 16.20
N ALA A 443 -7.75 3.44 15.76
CA ALA A 443 -8.28 4.78 15.52
C ALA A 443 -9.29 4.82 14.36
N ASP A 444 -9.30 3.82 13.47
CA ASP A 444 -10.27 3.74 12.39
C ASP A 444 -11.61 3.23 12.90
N ILE A 445 -12.53 4.16 13.14
CA ILE A 445 -13.90 3.87 13.54
C ILE A 445 -14.76 3.53 12.32
N ASN A 446 -14.40 4.03 11.13
CA ASN A 446 -15.21 3.86 9.92
C ASN A 446 -15.27 2.40 9.48
N SER A 447 -14.12 1.71 9.33
CA SER A 447 -14.14 0.29 8.95
C SER A 447 -14.91 -0.56 9.97
N GLN A 448 -14.74 -0.27 11.26
CA GLN A 448 -15.45 -0.95 12.33
C GLN A 448 -16.97 -0.69 12.28
N PHE A 449 -17.38 0.53 11.97
CA PHE A 449 -18.77 0.90 11.75
C PHE A 449 -19.37 0.18 10.52
N MET A 450 -18.63 0.11 9.42
CA MET A 450 -19.10 -0.55 8.19
C MET A 450 -19.39 -2.05 8.39
N LEU A 451 -18.69 -2.71 9.32
CA LEU A 451 -18.97 -4.10 9.70
C LEU A 451 -20.40 -4.29 10.24
N ILE A 452 -20.99 -3.30 10.91
CA ILE A 452 -22.38 -3.39 11.40
C ILE A 452 -23.33 -3.62 10.21
N SER A 453 -23.16 -2.83 9.14
CA SER A 453 -23.97 -2.95 7.93
C SER A 453 -23.72 -4.28 7.22
N CYS A 454 -22.45 -4.67 7.05
CA CYS A 454 -22.10 -5.91 6.36
C CYS A 454 -22.68 -7.13 7.09
N TYR A 455 -22.46 -7.22 8.41
CA TYR A 455 -22.97 -8.32 9.24
C TYR A 455 -24.49 -8.36 9.29
N THR A 456 -25.16 -7.19 9.33
CA THR A 456 -26.63 -7.15 9.23
C THR A 456 -27.08 -7.75 7.91
N THR A 457 -26.44 -7.38 6.80
CA THR A 457 -26.86 -7.75 5.45
C THR A 457 -26.70 -9.25 5.18
N VAL A 458 -25.65 -9.87 5.70
CA VAL A 458 -25.46 -11.34 5.60
C VAL A 458 -26.25 -12.13 6.65
N GLY A 459 -26.97 -11.44 7.55
CA GLY A 459 -27.79 -12.07 8.59
C GLY A 459 -27.01 -12.59 9.81
N ASP A 460 -25.75 -12.19 10.00
CA ASP A 460 -24.96 -12.55 11.18
C ASP A 460 -25.28 -11.64 12.37
N ALA A 461 -26.24 -12.06 13.18
CA ALA A 461 -26.65 -11.35 14.39
C ALA A 461 -25.54 -11.25 15.44
N ALA A 462 -24.65 -12.25 15.53
CA ALA A 462 -23.56 -12.25 16.50
C ALA A 462 -22.45 -11.30 16.06
N GLY A 463 -22.07 -11.33 14.78
CA GLY A 463 -21.17 -10.36 14.14
C GLY A 463 -21.69 -8.94 14.29
N THR A 464 -22.97 -8.69 14.00
CA THR A 464 -23.61 -7.38 14.15
C THR A 464 -23.46 -6.85 15.58
N ARG A 465 -23.82 -7.66 16.59
CA ARG A 465 -23.69 -7.28 18.00
C ARG A 465 -22.25 -6.94 18.37
N ARG A 466 -21.29 -7.82 18.06
CA ARG A 466 -19.86 -7.59 18.35
C ARG A 466 -19.35 -6.32 17.68
N ALA A 467 -19.73 -6.11 16.42
CA ALA A 467 -19.32 -4.94 15.66
C ALA A 467 -19.86 -3.66 16.31
N SER A 468 -21.14 -3.64 16.69
CA SER A 468 -21.78 -2.49 17.35
C SER A 468 -21.20 -2.18 18.72
N GLU A 469 -20.93 -3.19 19.56
CA GLU A 469 -20.30 -3.00 20.88
C GLU A 469 -18.90 -2.38 20.74
N LEU A 470 -18.10 -2.87 19.80
CA LEU A 470 -16.75 -2.35 19.56
C LEU A 470 -16.78 -0.94 18.92
N THR A 471 -17.71 -0.67 17.99
CA THR A 471 -17.93 0.67 17.46
C THR A 471 -18.26 1.65 18.58
N LEU A 472 -19.18 1.30 19.50
CA LEU A 472 -19.51 2.17 20.63
C LEU A 472 -18.30 2.44 21.50
N LYS A 473 -17.54 1.41 21.86
CA LYS A 473 -16.33 1.57 22.67
C LYS A 473 -15.35 2.58 22.04
N ARG A 474 -15.08 2.45 20.72
CA ARG A 474 -14.17 3.36 20.01
C ARG A 474 -14.73 4.78 19.88
N VAL A 475 -16.03 4.90 19.63
CA VAL A 475 -16.72 6.19 19.57
C VAL A 475 -16.68 6.92 20.91
N GLU A 476 -16.93 6.23 22.03
CA GLU A 476 -16.89 6.88 23.35
C GLU A 476 -15.48 7.42 23.68
N ALA A 477 -14.42 6.73 23.22
CA ALA A 477 -13.05 7.23 23.35
C ALA A 477 -12.85 8.54 22.57
N VAL A 478 -13.39 8.65 21.35
CA VAL A 478 -13.35 9.90 20.58
C VAL A 478 -14.17 10.99 21.26
N LEU A 479 -15.39 10.68 21.71
CA LEU A 479 -16.28 11.66 22.34
C LEU A 479 -15.80 12.13 23.72
N ALA A 480 -14.91 11.38 24.39
CA ALA A 480 -14.24 11.83 25.60
C ALA A 480 -13.27 12.99 25.34
N HIS A 481 -12.68 13.05 24.14
CA HIS A 481 -11.74 14.10 23.72
C HIS A 481 -12.44 15.21 22.93
N ASP A 482 -13.36 14.85 22.05
CA ASP A 482 -14.16 15.76 21.23
C ASP A 482 -15.66 15.45 21.41
N PRO A 483 -16.30 16.01 22.46
CA PRO A 483 -17.70 15.74 22.76
C PRO A 483 -18.69 16.19 21.67
N ASN A 484 -18.25 16.99 20.70
CA ASN A 484 -19.07 17.56 19.63
C ASN A 484 -18.78 16.93 18.26
N ASN A 485 -18.09 15.80 18.23
CA ASN A 485 -17.78 15.08 16.99
C ASN A 485 -19.05 14.46 16.36
N CYS A 486 -19.66 15.15 15.40
CA CYS A 486 -20.94 14.74 14.79
C CYS A 486 -20.89 13.34 14.16
N THR A 487 -19.81 12.96 13.47
CA THR A 487 -19.69 11.62 12.87
C THR A 487 -19.60 10.53 13.93
N ALA A 488 -18.80 10.72 14.98
CA ALA A 488 -18.75 9.75 16.07
C ALA A 488 -20.12 9.59 16.73
N ILE A 489 -20.86 10.69 16.94
CA ILE A 489 -22.25 10.62 17.40
C ILE A 489 -23.12 9.81 16.42
N ALA A 490 -23.05 10.08 15.12
CA ALA A 490 -23.83 9.35 14.11
C ALA A 490 -23.50 7.85 14.06
N TYR A 491 -22.24 7.47 14.23
CA TYR A 491 -21.82 6.07 14.33
C TYR A 491 -22.35 5.42 15.61
N SER A 492 -22.36 6.14 16.75
CA SER A 492 -23.00 5.62 17.98
C SER A 492 -24.49 5.37 17.80
N VAL A 493 -25.20 6.25 17.09
CA VAL A 493 -26.63 6.10 16.82
C VAL A 493 -26.90 4.78 16.10
N THR A 494 -26.13 4.50 15.05
CA THR A 494 -26.28 3.27 14.27
C THR A 494 -25.96 2.03 15.10
N ALA A 495 -24.88 2.08 15.89
CA ALA A 495 -24.50 0.98 16.77
C ALA A 495 -25.54 0.72 17.87
N LEU A 496 -26.05 1.76 18.52
CA LEU A 496 -27.11 1.64 19.54
C LEU A 496 -28.40 1.06 18.95
N ALA A 497 -28.80 1.54 17.77
CA ALA A 497 -29.96 1.01 17.08
C ALA A 497 -29.80 -0.47 16.69
N ALA A 498 -28.60 -0.88 16.25
CA ALA A 498 -28.29 -2.29 15.95
C ALA A 498 -28.28 -3.17 17.21
N LEU A 499 -28.00 -2.61 18.40
CA LEU A 499 -28.10 -3.29 19.69
C LEU A 499 -29.51 -3.29 20.29
N GLY A 500 -30.47 -2.62 19.66
CA GLY A 500 -31.84 -2.47 20.17
C GLY A 500 -31.98 -1.41 21.27
N GLU A 501 -30.99 -0.54 21.45
CA GLU A 501 -30.97 0.50 22.47
C GLU A 501 -31.61 1.81 21.95
N ALA A 502 -32.90 1.72 21.60
CA ALA A 502 -33.63 2.78 20.90
C ALA A 502 -33.59 4.15 21.61
N GLU A 503 -33.84 4.18 22.93
CA GLU A 503 -33.88 5.43 23.70
C GLU A 503 -32.52 6.13 23.74
N ARG A 504 -31.43 5.36 23.89
CA ARG A 504 -30.07 5.92 23.83
C ARG A 504 -29.72 6.40 22.43
N ALA A 505 -30.16 5.69 21.38
CA ALA A 505 -29.96 6.12 20.00
C ALA A 505 -30.66 7.46 19.74
N LYS A 506 -31.92 7.61 20.16
CA LYS A 506 -32.69 8.86 20.04
C LYS A 506 -32.04 10.02 20.79
N ALA A 507 -31.61 9.81 22.04
CA ALA A 507 -30.89 10.82 22.81
C ALA A 507 -29.57 11.27 22.12
N ARG A 508 -28.86 10.34 21.46
CA ARG A 508 -27.69 10.67 20.64
C ARG A 508 -28.06 11.47 19.39
N MET A 509 -29.16 11.12 18.70
CA MET A 509 -29.67 11.89 17.55
C MET A 509 -29.99 13.33 17.96
N GLU A 510 -30.73 13.54 19.06
CA GLU A 510 -31.07 14.85 19.59
C GLU A 510 -29.82 15.69 19.88
N ARG A 511 -28.81 15.10 20.53
CA ARG A 511 -27.53 15.77 20.79
C ARG A 511 -26.82 16.18 19.51
N ALA A 512 -26.80 15.31 18.49
CA ALA A 512 -26.16 15.62 17.22
C ALA A 512 -26.83 16.82 16.52
N LEU A 513 -28.18 16.88 16.58
CA LEU A 513 -28.96 17.98 16.01
C LEU A 513 -28.77 19.30 16.76
N LEU A 514 -28.43 19.27 18.05
CA LEU A 514 -28.06 20.50 18.78
C LEU A 514 -26.71 21.07 18.31
N ILE A 515 -25.80 20.21 17.84
CA ILE A 515 -24.47 20.62 17.39
C ILE A 515 -24.51 21.10 15.94
N ASP A 516 -25.19 20.33 15.07
CA ASP A 516 -25.27 20.60 13.64
C ASP A 516 -26.71 20.41 13.12
N PRO A 517 -27.61 21.35 13.42
CA PRO A 517 -29.04 21.23 13.12
C PRO A 517 -29.34 21.20 11.62
N ASP A 518 -28.46 21.70 10.77
CA ASP A 518 -28.71 21.85 9.33
C ASP A 518 -28.02 20.75 8.49
N ASN A 519 -27.39 19.76 9.15
CA ASN A 519 -26.71 18.67 8.47
C ASN A 519 -27.69 17.74 7.75
N PHE A 520 -27.85 17.96 6.45
CA PHE A 520 -28.73 17.18 5.59
C PHE A 520 -28.46 15.67 5.66
N ASN A 521 -27.19 15.27 5.50
CA ASN A 521 -26.79 13.85 5.44
C ASN A 521 -27.09 13.15 6.77
N MET A 522 -26.78 13.81 7.89
CA MET A 522 -27.02 13.26 9.22
C MET A 522 -28.51 13.04 9.49
N ARG A 523 -29.35 14.05 9.23
CA ARG A 523 -30.82 13.94 9.39
C ARG A 523 -31.41 12.84 8.51
N TYR A 524 -30.98 12.77 7.25
CA TYR A 524 -31.44 11.75 6.31
C TYR A 524 -31.10 10.35 6.82
N ASN A 525 -29.85 10.12 7.23
CA ASN A 525 -29.41 8.83 7.77
C ASN A 525 -30.11 8.48 9.09
N PHE A 526 -30.41 9.46 9.96
CA PHE A 526 -31.20 9.23 11.17
C PHE A 526 -32.63 8.82 10.83
N ALA A 527 -33.26 9.44 9.83
CA ALA A 527 -34.58 9.04 9.37
C ALA A 527 -34.60 7.60 8.85
N CYS A 528 -33.60 7.18 8.07
CA CYS A 528 -33.45 5.80 7.60
C CYS A 528 -33.40 4.83 8.79
N MET A 529 -32.57 5.14 9.78
CA MET A 529 -32.42 4.33 11.01
C MET A 529 -33.70 4.28 11.85
N LEU A 530 -34.42 5.39 11.97
CA LEU A 530 -35.70 5.49 12.65
C LEU A 530 -36.77 4.65 11.95
N SER A 531 -36.81 4.68 10.62
CA SER A 531 -37.76 3.92 9.80
C SER A 531 -37.52 2.41 9.86
N VAL A 532 -36.30 1.97 9.56
CA VAL A 532 -36.01 0.53 9.33
C VAL A 532 -35.67 -0.21 10.62
N ARG A 533 -34.86 0.38 11.51
CA ARG A 533 -34.34 -0.33 12.69
C ARG A 533 -35.13 -0.03 13.95
N LEU A 534 -35.34 1.26 14.24
CA LEU A 534 -36.04 1.67 15.46
C LEU A 534 -37.57 1.61 15.31
N LYS A 535 -38.06 1.50 14.06
CA LYS A 535 -39.48 1.40 13.70
C LYS A 535 -40.33 2.55 14.27
N ASP A 536 -39.72 3.73 14.39
CA ASP A 536 -40.35 4.97 14.86
C ASP A 536 -40.60 5.90 13.67
N LYS A 537 -41.75 5.71 13.03
CA LYS A 537 -42.10 6.39 11.79
C LYS A 537 -42.39 7.87 11.99
N ASP A 538 -42.96 8.24 13.14
CA ASP A 538 -43.25 9.65 13.44
C ASP A 538 -41.95 10.43 13.63
N ALA A 539 -41.00 9.90 14.41
CA ALA A 539 -39.69 10.51 14.55
C ALA A 539 -38.93 10.55 13.21
N ALA A 540 -39.05 9.52 12.37
CA ALA A 540 -38.44 9.54 11.03
C ALA A 540 -39.00 10.68 10.17
N LEU A 541 -40.32 10.89 10.17
CA LEU A 541 -40.96 11.99 9.46
C LEU A 541 -40.56 13.36 10.02
N ASP A 542 -40.38 13.47 11.34
CA ASP A 542 -39.90 14.71 11.98
C ASP A 542 -38.46 15.05 11.54
N MET A 543 -37.59 14.04 11.37
CA MET A 543 -36.24 14.23 10.84
C MET A 543 -36.25 14.69 9.37
N LEU A 544 -37.17 14.16 8.58
CA LEU A 544 -37.29 14.44 7.14
C LEU A 544 -37.97 15.77 6.82
N ALA A 545 -38.86 16.28 7.69
CA ALA A 545 -39.65 17.48 7.41
C ALA A 545 -38.81 18.70 6.97
N PRO A 546 -37.77 19.12 7.72
CA PRO A 546 -36.92 20.24 7.30
C PRO A 546 -36.12 19.96 6.01
N LEU A 547 -35.82 18.69 5.74
CA LEU A 547 -35.11 18.30 4.52
C LEU A 547 -35.99 18.49 3.29
N PHE A 548 -37.26 18.07 3.35
CA PHE A 548 -38.20 18.19 2.23
C PHE A 548 -38.57 19.65 1.92
N GLU A 549 -38.46 20.55 2.89
CA GLU A 549 -38.61 21.99 2.67
C GLU A 549 -37.51 22.54 1.74
N THR A 550 -36.30 21.99 1.79
CA THR A 550 -35.12 22.48 1.05
C THR A 550 -34.60 21.50 0.00
N ILE A 551 -35.21 20.31 -0.12
CA ILE A 551 -34.76 19.22 -1.00
C ILE A 551 -34.64 19.70 -2.46
N SER A 552 -33.56 19.29 -3.11
CA SER A 552 -33.32 19.67 -4.51
C SER A 552 -34.13 18.81 -5.47
N ASP A 553 -34.33 19.33 -6.68
CA ASP A 553 -34.96 18.59 -7.78
C ASP A 553 -34.21 17.30 -8.14
N ALA A 554 -32.88 17.31 -7.98
CA ALA A 554 -32.04 16.14 -8.21
C ALA A 554 -32.20 15.07 -7.13
N PHE A 555 -32.49 15.46 -5.88
CA PHE A 555 -32.50 14.54 -4.74
C PHE A 555 -33.89 14.03 -4.36
N LEU A 556 -34.95 14.77 -4.69
CA LEU A 556 -36.33 14.34 -4.40
C LEU A 556 -36.69 12.98 -5.04
N PRO A 557 -36.34 12.68 -6.31
CA PRO A 557 -36.58 11.36 -6.89
C PRO A 557 -35.85 10.24 -6.14
N TYR A 558 -34.63 10.50 -5.67
CA TYR A 558 -33.86 9.56 -4.86
C TYR A 558 -34.57 9.25 -3.54
N ALA A 559 -34.97 10.28 -2.80
CA ALA A 559 -35.68 10.11 -1.52
C ALA A 559 -37.00 9.33 -1.67
N LYS A 560 -37.72 9.50 -2.78
CA LYS A 560 -38.95 8.74 -3.08
C LYS A 560 -38.71 7.28 -3.47
N ALA A 561 -37.50 6.95 -3.94
CA ALA A 561 -37.13 5.62 -4.37
C ALA A 561 -36.32 4.87 -3.29
N ASP A 562 -36.03 5.51 -2.17
CA ASP A 562 -35.22 4.94 -1.10
C ASP A 562 -35.99 3.80 -0.38
N PRO A 563 -35.48 2.56 -0.41
CA PRO A 563 -36.14 1.43 0.22
C PRO A 563 -36.30 1.61 1.74
N ASP A 564 -35.46 2.42 2.40
CA ASP A 564 -35.56 2.66 3.83
C ASP A 564 -36.85 3.42 4.20
N PHE A 565 -37.47 4.12 3.24
CA PHE A 565 -38.71 4.87 3.42
C PHE A 565 -39.94 4.22 2.80
N GLU A 566 -39.82 3.01 2.26
CA GLU A 566 -40.96 2.28 1.67
C GLU A 566 -42.11 2.15 2.69
N LEU A 567 -41.78 1.91 3.97
CA LEU A 567 -42.76 1.82 5.07
C LEU A 567 -43.42 3.14 5.46
N LEU A 568 -42.93 4.28 4.94
CA LEU A 568 -43.47 5.63 5.15
C LEU A 568 -44.37 6.08 3.99
N HIS A 569 -44.30 5.44 2.81
CA HIS A 569 -45.02 5.90 1.61
C HIS A 569 -46.54 5.97 1.77
N ASP A 570 -47.10 5.09 2.59
CA ASP A 570 -48.53 5.04 2.90
C ASP A 570 -48.97 6.06 3.97
N TYR A 571 -48.02 6.80 4.58
CA TYR A 571 -48.34 7.77 5.63
C TYR A 571 -48.82 9.09 5.03
N PRO A 572 -49.97 9.64 5.48
CA PRO A 572 -50.49 10.91 4.97
C PRO A 572 -49.49 12.09 5.10
N ARG A 573 -48.70 12.11 6.19
CA ARG A 573 -47.66 13.12 6.40
C ARG A 573 -46.57 13.05 5.33
N TRP A 574 -46.11 11.85 4.98
CA TRP A 574 -45.14 11.65 3.89
C TRP A 574 -45.67 12.17 2.55
N GLN A 575 -46.88 11.75 2.17
CA GLN A 575 -47.50 12.18 0.92
C GLN A 575 -47.65 13.71 0.84
N THR A 576 -48.01 14.34 1.97
CA THR A 576 -48.11 15.79 2.09
C THR A 576 -46.75 16.48 1.90
N MET A 577 -45.69 15.97 2.52
CA MET A 577 -44.33 16.51 2.39
C MET A 577 -43.80 16.39 0.95
N VAL A 578 -44.00 15.23 0.31
CA VAL A 578 -43.61 14.99 -1.09
C VAL A 578 -44.35 15.97 -2.01
N ALA A 579 -45.68 16.06 -1.88
CA ALA A 579 -46.49 16.95 -2.73
C ALA A 579 -46.11 18.43 -2.55
N ALA A 580 -45.80 18.85 -1.33
CA ALA A 580 -45.32 20.21 -1.05
C ALA A 580 -43.96 20.49 -1.72
N ALA A 581 -43.02 19.55 -1.63
CA ALA A 581 -41.72 19.66 -2.28
C ALA A 581 -41.84 19.70 -3.82
N GLU A 582 -42.66 18.82 -4.42
CA GLU A 582 -42.93 18.80 -5.86
C GLU A 582 -43.53 20.14 -6.34
N LYS A 583 -44.53 20.65 -5.62
CA LYS A 583 -45.15 21.94 -5.93
C LYS A 583 -44.14 23.09 -5.89
N ARG A 584 -43.30 23.14 -4.86
CA ARG A 584 -42.25 24.17 -4.73
C ARG A 584 -41.26 24.12 -5.89
N LEU A 585 -40.79 22.92 -6.24
CA LEU A 585 -39.81 22.72 -7.31
C LEU A 585 -40.40 23.02 -8.70
N ALA A 586 -41.68 22.72 -8.93
CA ALA A 586 -42.38 23.10 -10.16
C ALA A 586 -42.46 24.62 -10.34
N VAL A 587 -42.85 25.36 -9.30
CA VAL A 587 -42.89 26.83 -9.32
C VAL A 587 -41.51 27.43 -9.60
N ALA A 588 -40.45 26.86 -9.02
CA ALA A 588 -39.08 27.30 -9.28
C ALA A 588 -38.65 27.09 -10.74
N LYS A 589 -39.01 25.96 -11.37
CA LYS A 589 -38.75 25.68 -12.79
C LYS A 589 -39.48 26.63 -13.72
N ASP A 590 -40.75 26.91 -13.43
CA ASP A 590 -41.57 27.84 -14.22
C ASP A 590 -41.01 29.28 -14.16
N SER A 591 -40.47 29.69 -13.01
CA SER A 591 -39.84 31.01 -12.83
C SER A 591 -38.44 31.13 -13.46
N ALA A 592 -37.75 30.01 -13.70
CA ALA A 592 -36.41 29.97 -14.31
C ALA A 592 -36.43 29.94 -15.85
N THR A 593 -37.61 29.78 -16.46
CA THR A 593 -37.78 29.82 -17.91
C THR A 593 -37.92 31.28 -18.36
N PRO A 594 -36.98 31.87 -19.14
CA PRO A 594 -37.10 33.26 -19.54
C PRO A 594 -38.36 33.44 -20.40
N PRO A 595 -39.11 34.56 -20.26
CA PRO A 595 -40.28 34.80 -21.09
C PRO A 595 -39.85 34.82 -22.55
N GLY A 596 -40.40 33.88 -23.33
CA GLY A 596 -40.09 33.74 -24.75
C GLY A 596 -40.26 35.08 -25.46
N ARG A 597 -39.26 35.46 -26.27
CA ARG A 597 -39.38 36.56 -27.24
C ARG A 597 -40.66 36.33 -28.06
N SER A 598 -41.67 37.17 -27.84
CA SER A 598 -42.75 37.38 -28.80
C SER A 598 -42.08 37.71 -30.15
N THR A 599 -42.30 36.83 -31.11
CA THR A 599 -42.10 37.11 -32.52
C THR A 599 -43.43 37.57 -33.09
N ASP A 600 -43.86 38.76 -32.66
CA ASP A 600 -44.91 39.49 -33.38
C ASP A 600 -44.27 40.16 -34.59
N ALA A 601 -44.13 39.39 -35.66
CA ALA A 601 -43.98 39.88 -37.02
C ALA A 601 -45.28 39.60 -37.79
N LYS A 602 -46.21 40.56 -37.74
CA LYS A 602 -47.29 40.72 -38.72
C LYS A 602 -47.57 42.22 -38.91
N GLY A 603 -47.45 42.69 -40.15
CA GLY A 603 -47.94 43.99 -40.62
C GLY A 603 -46.85 44.84 -41.23
#